data_AF-A0A1M5HEL2-F1
#
_entry.id   AF-A0A1M5HEL2-F1
#
_cell.length_a   1.000
_cell.length_b   1.000
_cell.length_c   1.000
_cell.angle_alpha   90.00
_cell.angle_beta   90.00
_cell.angle_gamma   90.00
#
_symmetry.space_group_name_H-M   'P 1'
#
loop_
_entity.id
_entity.type
_entity.pdbx_description
1 polymer ?
#
loop_
_entity_poly.entity_id
_entity_poly.type
_entity_poly.pdbx_seq_one_letter_code
_entity_poly.pdbx_strand_id
1 'polypeptide(L)'
;MSAFDYVTSTYQAIVDALLPTTSQFNGIQMKIHEYLMFGLNNNISVQQQLYHQVIPLAYPTAVMLDSAATQLVNTHQVQLLSQSQFPNGGMFSYLSRKDRVQTLSALENLHIDLYLLPSPFQNNAGMVKFVTDALNRFSMFGYYSEWPAYGTTRLNPPDYRRLEFFPPGWHQAGYPGVSFGYRDFRGLSFSMSEVKA
;
A
#
# COMPACT_ATOMS: atom_id res chain seq x y z
N MET A 1 -0.71 23.96 -5.50
CA MET A 1 -0.57 22.60 -4.92
C MET A 1 0.13 21.72 -5.94
N SER A 2 1.22 21.03 -5.57
CA SER A 2 1.92 20.18 -6.54
C SER A 2 1.15 18.88 -6.77
N ALA A 3 1.26 18.29 -7.96
CA ALA A 3 0.67 16.98 -8.24
C ALA A 3 1.20 15.89 -7.29
N PHE A 4 2.45 16.04 -6.83
CA PHE A 4 3.07 15.13 -5.88
C PHE A 4 2.42 15.20 -4.49
N ASP A 5 2.15 16.40 -3.97
CA ASP A 5 1.50 16.58 -2.66
C ASP A 5 0.08 16.01 -2.69
N TYR A 6 -0.63 16.25 -3.79
CA TYR A 6 -1.97 15.72 -4.02
C TYR A 6 -2.03 14.20 -3.97
N VAL A 7 -1.15 13.53 -4.74
CA VAL A 7 -1.07 12.07 -4.74
C VAL A 7 -0.69 11.60 -3.35
N THR A 8 0.36 12.15 -2.75
CA THR A 8 0.83 11.75 -1.41
C THR A 8 -0.28 11.82 -0.36
N SER A 9 -1.02 12.92 -0.29
CA SER A 9 -2.14 13.05 0.66
C SER A 9 -3.29 12.09 0.38
N THR A 10 -3.56 11.77 -0.88
CA THR A 10 -4.57 10.76 -1.23
C THR A 10 -4.15 9.36 -0.77
N TYR A 11 -2.88 8.98 -0.98
CA TYR A 11 -2.37 7.67 -0.53
C TYR A 11 -2.23 7.57 0.99
N GLN A 12 -1.93 8.68 1.67
CA GLN A 12 -2.02 8.75 3.12
C GLN A 12 -3.46 8.48 3.59
N ALA A 13 -4.46 9.04 2.91
CA ALA A 13 -5.86 8.75 3.21
C ALA A 13 -6.22 7.27 2.96
N ILE A 14 -5.65 6.61 1.95
CA ILE A 14 -5.84 5.16 1.74
C ILE A 14 -5.27 4.36 2.91
N VAL A 15 -4.02 4.65 3.29
CA VAL A 15 -3.32 3.98 4.39
C VAL A 15 -4.08 4.12 5.71
N ASP A 16 -4.54 5.33 6.02
CA ASP A 16 -5.34 5.59 7.23
C ASP A 16 -6.69 4.85 7.20
N ALA A 17 -7.31 4.68 6.02
CA ALA A 17 -8.53 3.90 5.88
C ALA A 17 -8.30 2.41 6.18
N LEU A 18 -7.32 1.81 5.51
CA LEU A 18 -7.12 0.36 5.46
C LEU A 18 -6.36 -0.22 6.65
N LEU A 19 -5.44 0.55 7.26
CA LEU A 19 -4.50 0.00 8.23
C LEU A 19 -4.94 0.22 9.68
N PRO A 20 -4.62 -0.69 10.61
CA PRO A 20 -5.05 -0.57 12.00
C PRO A 20 -4.55 0.74 12.64
N THR A 21 -5.42 1.41 13.39
CA THR A 21 -5.06 2.60 14.20
C THR A 21 -4.69 2.25 15.63
N THR A 22 -4.95 1.02 16.06
CA THR A 22 -4.76 0.55 17.44
C THR A 22 -3.35 0.05 17.72
N SER A 23 -2.52 -0.11 16.68
CA SER A 23 -1.12 -0.51 16.83
C SER A 23 -0.26 0.66 17.26
N GLN A 24 0.76 0.40 18.08
CA GLN A 24 1.83 1.36 18.41
C GLN A 24 2.50 1.95 17.15
N PHE A 25 2.48 1.22 16.03
CA PHE A 25 3.10 1.61 14.77
C PHE A 25 2.05 2.05 13.74
N ASN A 26 1.89 3.36 13.56
CA ASN A 26 0.95 3.93 12.60
C ASN A 26 1.50 3.80 11.17
N GLY A 27 0.68 3.30 10.23
CA GLY A 27 1.04 3.15 8.81
C GLY A 27 1.50 4.44 8.12
N ILE A 28 1.01 5.59 8.56
CA ILE A 28 1.45 6.91 8.06
C ILE A 28 2.90 7.19 8.47
N GLN A 29 3.25 6.94 9.73
CA GLN A 29 4.61 7.14 10.26
C GLN A 29 5.59 6.16 9.62
N MET A 30 5.14 4.94 9.35
CA MET A 30 5.90 3.92 8.61
C MET A 30 5.98 4.19 7.10
N LYS A 31 5.38 5.29 6.63
CA LYS A 31 5.39 5.72 5.23
C LYS A 31 4.88 4.66 4.25
N ILE A 32 3.89 3.88 4.66
CA ILE A 32 3.32 2.81 3.80
C ILE A 32 2.74 3.38 2.50
N HIS A 33 2.29 4.64 2.50
CA HIS A 33 1.83 5.32 1.29
C HIS A 33 2.92 5.40 0.20
N GLU A 34 4.19 5.54 0.58
CA GLU A 34 5.32 5.50 -0.37
C GLU A 34 5.45 4.09 -1.00
N TYR A 35 5.17 3.01 -0.25
CA TYR A 35 5.17 1.64 -0.77
C TYR A 35 4.06 1.42 -1.80
N LEU A 36 2.83 1.90 -1.52
CA LEU A 36 1.72 1.82 -2.47
C LEU A 36 2.05 2.57 -3.77
N MET A 37 2.49 3.82 -3.65
CA MET A 37 2.83 4.66 -4.79
C MET A 37 3.93 4.01 -5.64
N PHE A 38 4.97 3.47 -4.98
CA PHE A 38 6.04 2.75 -5.67
C PHE A 38 5.53 1.49 -6.37
N GLY A 39 4.70 0.68 -5.69
CA GLY A 39 4.13 -0.54 -6.26
C GLY A 39 3.28 -0.28 -7.49
N LEU A 40 2.39 0.70 -7.43
CA LEU A 40 1.55 1.07 -8.57
C LEU A 40 2.33 1.69 -9.74
N ASN A 41 3.43 2.38 -9.45
CA ASN A 41 4.23 3.00 -10.50
C ASN A 41 5.19 2.04 -11.20
N ASN A 42 5.57 0.94 -10.55
CA ASN A 42 6.64 0.08 -11.04
C ASN A 42 6.22 -1.39 -11.26
N ASN A 43 5.22 -1.89 -10.55
CA ASN A 43 4.89 -3.32 -10.54
C ASN A 43 3.62 -3.66 -11.33
N ILE A 44 2.86 -2.67 -11.79
CA ILE A 44 1.69 -2.89 -12.64
C ILE A 44 2.05 -2.46 -14.06
N SER A 45 2.15 -3.44 -14.96
CA SER A 45 2.24 -3.18 -16.39
C SER A 45 0.87 -3.21 -17.03
N VAL A 46 0.66 -2.34 -18.02
CA VAL A 46 -0.52 -2.40 -18.88
C VAL A 46 -0.04 -2.93 -20.23
N GLN A 47 -0.54 -4.10 -20.62
CA GLN A 47 -0.27 -4.60 -21.95
C GLN A 47 -1.13 -3.82 -22.96
N GLN A 48 -0.49 -2.97 -23.77
CA GLN A 48 -1.13 -2.32 -24.91
C GLN A 48 -0.59 -2.96 -26.20
N GLN A 49 -1.43 -3.78 -26.83
CA GLN A 49 -1.10 -4.49 -28.09
C GLN A 49 0.19 -5.34 -27.96
N LEU A 50 1.24 -5.01 -28.72
CA LEU A 50 2.52 -5.72 -28.75
C LEU A 50 3.58 -5.12 -27.80
N TYR A 51 3.28 -4.03 -27.10
CA TYR A 51 4.24 -3.33 -26.24
C TYR A 51 3.84 -3.43 -24.77
N HIS A 52 4.80 -3.85 -23.93
CA HIS A 52 4.70 -3.81 -22.48
C HIS A 52 5.23 -2.45 -22.02
N GLN A 53 4.34 -1.52 -21.65
CA GLN A 53 4.74 -0.27 -21.02
C GLN A 53 4.33 -0.28 -19.55
N VAL A 54 5.27 0.07 -18.68
CA VAL A 54 5.00 0.38 -17.28
C VAL A 54 4.40 1.78 -17.27
N ILE A 55 3.09 1.87 -17.08
CA ILE A 55 2.38 3.14 -16.95
C ILE A 55 2.31 3.48 -15.46
N PRO A 56 2.84 4.63 -15.01
CA PRO A 56 2.74 5.00 -13.61
C PRO A 56 1.28 5.18 -13.18
N LEU A 57 0.74 4.25 -12.39
CA LEU A 57 -0.67 4.26 -12.03
C LEU A 57 -0.99 5.06 -10.76
N ALA A 58 0.01 5.56 -10.02
CA ALA A 58 -0.27 6.21 -8.74
C ALA A 58 -1.19 7.43 -8.88
N TYR A 59 -0.87 8.32 -9.83
CA TYR A 59 -1.66 9.52 -10.12
C TYR A 59 -3.07 9.21 -10.64
N PRO A 60 -3.27 8.44 -11.73
CA PRO A 60 -4.62 8.17 -12.23
C PRO A 60 -5.47 7.40 -11.21
N THR A 61 -4.87 6.59 -10.34
CA THR A 61 -5.58 5.92 -9.24
C THR A 61 -6.08 6.92 -8.20
N ALA A 62 -5.30 7.95 -7.87
CA ALA A 62 -5.77 9.03 -6.98
C ALA A 62 -6.99 9.74 -7.57
N VAL A 63 -6.95 10.05 -8.88
CA VAL A 63 -8.08 10.66 -9.58
C VAL A 63 -9.29 9.71 -9.62
N MET A 64 -9.08 8.41 -9.83
CA MET A 64 -10.17 7.40 -9.78
C MET A 64 -10.87 7.38 -8.43
N LEU A 65 -10.11 7.45 -7.33
CA LEU A 65 -10.65 7.49 -5.98
C LEU A 65 -11.49 8.75 -5.74
N ASP A 66 -11.02 9.91 -6.22
CA ASP A 66 -11.78 11.16 -6.14
C ASP A 66 -13.06 11.14 -6.98
N SER A 67 -13.00 10.58 -8.19
CA SER A 67 -14.18 10.38 -9.04
C SER A 67 -15.20 9.48 -8.37
N ALA A 68 -14.78 8.34 -7.80
CA ALA A 68 -15.67 7.44 -7.08
C ALA A 68 -16.26 8.08 -5.82
N ALA A 69 -15.44 8.77 -5.02
CA ALA A 69 -15.89 9.51 -3.85
C ALA A 69 -16.93 10.58 -4.24
N THR A 70 -16.69 11.33 -5.32
CA THR A 70 -17.62 12.36 -5.82
C THR A 70 -18.97 11.76 -6.20
N GLN A 71 -18.99 10.61 -6.87
CA GLN A 71 -20.24 9.92 -7.20
C GLN A 71 -21.02 9.51 -5.94
N LEU A 72 -20.33 8.99 -4.92
CA LEU A 72 -20.97 8.57 -3.66
C LEU A 72 -21.48 9.76 -2.84
N VAL A 73 -20.75 10.87 -2.81
CA VAL A 73 -21.20 12.12 -2.16
C VAL A 73 -22.45 12.65 -2.86
N ASN A 74 -22.46 12.70 -4.20
CA ASN A 74 -23.58 13.20 -4.99
C ASN A 74 -24.83 12.33 -4.86
N THR A 75 -24.68 11.04 -4.54
CA THR A 75 -25.78 10.10 -4.28
C THR A 75 -26.12 9.97 -2.79
N HIS A 76 -25.54 10.82 -1.94
CA HIS A 76 -25.73 10.84 -0.48
C HIS A 76 -25.41 9.52 0.24
N GLN A 77 -24.55 8.69 -0.34
CA GLN A 77 -24.11 7.44 0.27
C GLN A 77 -22.98 7.64 1.28
N VAL A 78 -22.19 8.70 1.10
CA VAL A 78 -21.09 9.11 1.99
C VAL A 78 -21.18 10.61 2.29
N GLN A 79 -20.52 11.06 3.35
CA GLN A 79 -20.55 12.45 3.78
C GLN A 79 -19.16 13.09 3.72
N LEU A 80 -19.14 14.32 3.19
CA LEU A 80 -17.93 15.13 3.14
C LEU A 80 -17.65 15.75 4.51
N LEU A 81 -16.41 15.65 4.98
CA LEU A 81 -15.97 16.36 6.17
C LEU A 81 -15.65 17.82 5.83
N SER A 82 -15.90 18.73 6.77
CA SER A 82 -15.54 20.14 6.62
C SER A 82 -14.03 20.38 6.67
N GLN A 83 -13.28 19.44 7.28
CA GLN A 83 -11.83 19.48 7.39
C GLN A 83 -11.27 18.07 7.17
N SER A 84 -10.15 17.99 6.47
CA SER A 84 -9.42 16.73 6.23
C SER A 84 -8.09 16.73 6.98
N GLN A 85 -7.71 15.57 7.50
CA GLN A 85 -6.34 15.31 7.99
C GLN A 85 -5.31 15.33 6.85
N PHE A 86 -5.76 15.17 5.60
CA PHE A 86 -4.93 15.14 4.40
C PHE A 86 -5.39 16.24 3.42
N PRO A 87 -5.23 17.53 3.79
CA PRO A 87 -5.87 18.66 3.11
C PRO A 87 -5.37 18.92 1.68
N ASN A 88 -4.22 18.35 1.29
CA ASN A 88 -3.73 18.48 -0.08
C ASN A 88 -4.33 17.43 -1.03
N GLY A 89 -5.10 16.46 -0.52
CA GLY A 89 -5.78 15.47 -1.34
C GLY A 89 -7.07 16.00 -1.98
N GLY A 90 -7.74 15.15 -2.76
CA GLY A 90 -9.03 15.47 -3.36
C GLY A 90 -10.21 14.99 -2.53
N MET A 91 -11.37 14.82 -3.19
CA MET A 91 -12.64 14.41 -2.57
C MET A 91 -12.49 13.20 -1.65
N PHE A 92 -11.74 12.18 -2.06
CA PHE A 92 -11.53 10.97 -1.27
C PHE A 92 -10.85 11.25 0.08
N SER A 93 -9.89 12.17 0.12
CA SER A 93 -9.19 12.56 1.35
C SER A 93 -10.07 13.29 2.36
N TYR A 94 -11.17 13.91 1.91
CA TYR A 94 -12.13 14.61 2.77
C TYR A 94 -13.24 13.70 3.28
N LEU A 95 -13.21 12.40 2.97
CA LEU A 95 -14.15 11.44 3.51
C LEU A 95 -13.74 10.94 4.90
N SER A 96 -14.74 10.55 5.69
CA SER A 96 -14.52 9.80 6.93
C SER A 96 -13.71 8.52 6.66
N ARG A 97 -13.04 7.98 7.68
CA ARG A 97 -12.30 6.72 7.52
C ARG A 97 -13.21 5.57 7.02
N LYS A 98 -14.43 5.50 7.56
CA LYS A 98 -15.44 4.52 7.15
C LYS A 98 -15.87 4.74 5.71
N ASP A 99 -16.07 5.98 5.31
CA ASP A 99 -16.57 6.36 3.98
C ASP A 99 -15.50 6.15 2.91
N ARG A 100 -14.21 6.26 3.26
CA ARG A 100 -13.10 5.84 2.39
C ARG A 100 -13.12 4.33 2.12
N VAL A 101 -13.36 3.52 3.16
CA VAL A 101 -13.54 2.06 2.99
C VAL A 101 -14.78 1.75 2.15
N GLN A 102 -15.89 2.47 2.36
CA GLN A 102 -17.09 2.32 1.53
C GLN A 102 -16.81 2.68 0.06
N THR A 103 -16.01 3.71 -0.20
CA THR A 103 -15.60 4.09 -1.56
C THR A 103 -14.78 2.99 -2.23
N LEU A 104 -13.81 2.41 -1.51
CA LEU A 104 -13.03 1.27 -2.01
C LEU A 104 -13.94 0.06 -2.27
N SER A 105 -14.90 -0.22 -1.39
CA SER A 105 -15.87 -1.30 -1.59
C SER A 105 -16.79 -1.06 -2.80
N ALA A 106 -17.19 0.19 -3.05
CA ALA A 106 -17.98 0.53 -4.24
C ALA A 106 -17.18 0.32 -5.54
N LEU A 107 -15.89 0.68 -5.55
CA LEU A 107 -14.98 0.40 -6.67
C LEU A 107 -14.80 -1.11 -6.89
N GLU A 108 -14.56 -1.88 -5.83
CA GLU A 108 -14.37 -3.33 -5.91
C GLU A 108 -15.63 -4.06 -6.42
N ASN A 109 -16.80 -3.63 -5.98
CA ASN A 109 -18.09 -4.20 -6.40
C ASN A 109 -18.64 -3.58 -7.69
N LEU A 110 -17.95 -2.59 -8.28
CA LEU A 110 -18.41 -1.83 -9.45
C LEU A 110 -19.78 -1.13 -9.22
N HIS A 111 -20.06 -0.72 -7.99
CA HIS A 111 -21.23 0.10 -7.63
C HIS A 111 -20.98 1.59 -7.90
N ILE A 112 -20.40 1.88 -9.06
CA ILE A 112 -20.08 3.22 -9.56
C ILE A 112 -20.26 3.25 -11.06
N ASP A 113 -20.49 4.42 -11.63
CA ASP A 113 -20.49 4.62 -13.07
C ASP A 113 -19.06 4.64 -13.61
N LEU A 114 -18.71 3.59 -14.37
CA LEU A 114 -17.39 3.42 -14.99
C LEU A 114 -17.13 4.41 -16.12
N TYR A 115 -18.17 4.99 -16.72
CA TYR A 115 -18.02 6.00 -17.77
C TYR A 115 -17.44 7.30 -17.22
N LEU A 116 -17.70 7.61 -15.96
CA LEU A 116 -17.24 8.83 -15.27
C LEU A 116 -15.85 8.68 -14.64
N LEU A 117 -15.23 7.51 -14.74
CA LEU A 117 -13.86 7.29 -14.26
C LEU A 117 -12.82 7.85 -15.24
N PRO A 118 -11.63 8.25 -14.75
CA PRO A 118 -10.55 8.72 -15.61
C PRO A 118 -9.92 7.57 -16.39
N SER A 119 -9.23 7.89 -17.50
CA SER A 119 -8.30 6.94 -18.13
C SER A 119 -7.17 6.56 -17.15
N PRO A 120 -6.72 5.29 -17.07
CA PRO A 120 -7.10 4.12 -17.91
C PRO A 120 -8.26 3.28 -17.35
N PHE A 121 -9.00 3.79 -16.36
CA PHE A 121 -10.07 3.07 -15.66
C PHE A 121 -11.44 3.23 -16.32
N GLN A 122 -11.61 4.26 -17.15
CA GLN A 122 -12.85 4.53 -17.87
C GLN A 122 -13.35 3.29 -18.62
N ASN A 123 -14.56 2.84 -18.31
CA ASN A 123 -15.18 1.63 -18.86
C ASN A 123 -14.33 0.35 -18.75
N ASN A 124 -13.36 0.31 -17.84
CA ASN A 124 -12.46 -0.82 -17.66
C ASN A 124 -12.65 -1.45 -16.27
N ALA A 125 -13.74 -2.20 -16.13
CA ALA A 125 -14.11 -2.89 -14.90
C ALA A 125 -12.99 -3.80 -14.35
N GLY A 126 -12.25 -4.47 -15.25
CA GLY A 126 -11.13 -5.33 -14.90
C GLY A 126 -9.99 -4.56 -14.24
N MET A 127 -9.58 -3.44 -14.84
CA MET A 127 -8.54 -2.58 -14.29
C MET A 127 -8.96 -1.96 -12.95
N VAL A 128 -10.21 -1.50 -12.83
CA VAL A 128 -10.74 -0.92 -11.59
C VAL A 128 -10.68 -1.94 -10.46
N LYS A 129 -11.17 -3.16 -10.67
CA LYS A 129 -11.11 -4.24 -9.68
C LYS A 129 -9.67 -4.59 -9.32
N PHE A 130 -8.82 -4.76 -10.33
CA PHE A 130 -7.42 -5.14 -10.14
C PHE A 130 -6.66 -4.12 -9.30
N VAL A 131 -6.76 -2.83 -9.63
CA VAL A 131 -6.07 -1.78 -8.88
C VAL A 131 -6.67 -1.60 -7.49
N THR A 132 -7.99 -1.69 -7.34
CA THR A 132 -8.63 -1.60 -6.02
C THR A 132 -8.21 -2.75 -5.09
N ASP A 133 -8.16 -3.99 -5.59
CA ASP A 133 -7.64 -5.14 -4.84
C ASP A 133 -6.14 -4.96 -4.52
N ALA A 134 -5.35 -4.47 -5.48
CA ALA A 134 -3.93 -4.18 -5.27
C ALA A 134 -3.70 -3.13 -4.17
N LEU A 135 -4.54 -2.08 -4.07
CA LEU A 135 -4.46 -1.07 -3.00
C LEU A 135 -4.60 -1.74 -1.62
N ASN A 136 -5.56 -2.66 -1.47
CA ASN A 136 -5.75 -3.39 -0.22
C ASN A 136 -4.55 -4.29 0.10
N ARG A 137 -4.16 -5.15 -0.85
CA ARG A 137 -3.05 -6.09 -0.68
C ARG A 137 -1.72 -5.40 -0.42
N PHE A 138 -1.38 -4.37 -1.19
CA PHE A 138 -0.13 -3.63 -1.02
C PHE A 138 -0.10 -2.85 0.28
N SER A 139 -1.23 -2.33 0.76
CA SER A 139 -1.30 -1.72 2.10
C SER A 139 -0.92 -2.73 3.18
N MET A 140 -1.53 -3.92 3.15
CA MET A 140 -1.25 -4.96 4.13
C MET A 140 0.18 -5.49 4.01
N PHE A 141 0.68 -5.75 2.80
CA PHE A 141 2.05 -6.20 2.60
C PHE A 141 3.08 -5.16 3.02
N GLY A 142 2.88 -3.89 2.68
CA GLY A 142 3.77 -2.83 3.15
C GLY A 142 3.80 -2.72 4.67
N TYR A 143 2.63 -2.83 5.30
CA TYR A 143 2.48 -2.68 6.75
C TYR A 143 3.04 -3.84 7.56
N TYR A 144 2.78 -5.08 7.16
CA TYR A 144 3.18 -6.28 7.91
C TYR A 144 4.55 -6.83 7.51
N SER A 145 5.22 -6.24 6.50
CA SER A 145 6.57 -6.64 6.12
C SER A 145 7.65 -5.80 6.82
N GLU A 146 8.89 -6.20 6.62
CA GLU A 146 10.08 -5.46 7.01
C GLU A 146 10.30 -4.19 6.15
N TRP A 147 9.41 -3.89 5.20
CA TRP A 147 9.62 -2.79 4.25
C TRP A 147 9.94 -1.43 4.92
N PRO A 148 9.24 -1.00 5.99
CA PRO A 148 9.57 0.24 6.69
C PRO A 148 10.99 0.23 7.26
N ALA A 149 11.44 -0.94 7.73
CA ALA A 149 12.72 -1.16 8.42
C ALA A 149 13.96 -0.99 7.54
N TYR A 150 13.78 -1.03 6.21
CA TYR A 150 14.84 -0.66 5.27
C TYR A 150 15.18 0.83 5.28
N GLY A 151 14.39 1.67 5.95
CA GLY A 151 14.70 3.07 6.19
C GLY A 151 14.96 3.84 4.89
N THR A 152 16.16 4.40 4.74
CA THR A 152 16.54 5.17 3.54
C THR A 152 16.71 4.30 2.30
N THR A 153 17.01 3.01 2.46
CA THR A 153 17.19 2.06 1.34
C THR A 153 15.90 1.39 0.85
N ARG A 154 14.73 1.68 1.44
CA ARG A 154 13.46 0.96 1.18
C ARG A 154 12.95 0.99 -0.27
N LEU A 155 13.35 2.00 -1.05
CA LEU A 155 13.01 2.14 -2.47
C LEU A 155 14.10 1.60 -3.42
N ASN A 156 15.24 1.15 -2.90
CA ASN A 156 16.30 0.57 -3.72
C ASN A 156 15.87 -0.79 -4.30
N PRO A 157 16.56 -1.28 -5.35
CA PRO A 157 16.41 -2.67 -5.79
C PRO A 157 16.73 -3.65 -4.65
N PRO A 158 16.17 -4.88 -4.67
CA PRO A 158 16.32 -5.85 -3.57
C PRO A 158 17.76 -6.06 -3.08
N ASP A 159 18.74 -6.15 -3.99
CA ASP A 159 20.16 -6.37 -3.67
C ASP A 159 20.82 -5.22 -2.88
N TYR A 160 20.19 -4.03 -2.90
CA TYR A 160 20.69 -2.82 -2.26
C TYR A 160 19.85 -2.38 -1.06
N ARG A 161 18.85 -3.18 -0.65
CA ARG A 161 18.08 -2.94 0.57
C ARG A 161 18.83 -3.46 1.78
N ARG A 162 18.87 -2.67 2.86
CA ARG A 162 19.53 -3.02 4.12
C ARG A 162 18.63 -2.65 5.27
N LEU A 163 18.46 -3.56 6.23
CA LEU A 163 17.73 -3.24 7.46
C LEU A 163 18.53 -2.18 8.23
N GLU A 164 17.93 -1.01 8.41
CA GLU A 164 18.53 0.12 9.12
C GLU A 164 18.05 0.20 10.57
N PHE A 165 16.89 -0.39 10.86
CA PHE A 165 16.35 -0.50 12.21
C PHE A 165 15.56 -1.79 12.39
N PHE A 166 15.18 -2.06 13.64
CA PHE A 166 14.46 -3.28 13.98
C PHE A 166 13.01 -3.24 13.46
N PRO A 167 12.56 -4.23 12.67
CA PRO A 167 11.22 -4.18 12.11
C PRO A 167 10.10 -4.12 13.17
N PRO A 168 9.08 -3.27 12.96
CA PRO A 168 7.92 -3.18 13.85
C PRO A 168 7.25 -4.54 14.11
N GLY A 169 7.06 -5.35 13.06
CA GLY A 169 6.49 -6.69 13.19
C GLY A 169 7.33 -7.64 14.05
N TRP A 170 8.66 -7.48 14.04
CA TRP A 170 9.56 -8.28 14.88
C TRP A 170 9.40 -7.89 16.35
N HIS A 171 9.29 -6.59 16.66
CA HIS A 171 8.98 -6.12 18.01
C HIS A 171 7.63 -6.65 18.50
N GLN A 172 6.59 -6.60 17.67
CA GLN A 172 5.26 -7.09 18.02
C GLN A 172 5.23 -8.59 18.28
N ALA A 173 6.01 -9.37 17.51
CA ALA A 173 6.10 -10.82 17.68
C ALA A 173 7.03 -11.26 18.82
N GLY A 174 7.76 -10.33 19.46
CA GLY A 174 8.83 -10.68 20.40
C GLY A 174 9.98 -11.45 19.73
N TYR A 175 10.14 -11.31 18.42
CA TYR A 175 11.21 -11.98 17.68
C TYR A 175 12.55 -11.34 18.07
N PRO A 176 13.58 -12.11 18.46
CA PRO A 176 14.86 -11.56 18.94
C PRO A 176 15.78 -11.08 17.81
N GLY A 177 15.34 -11.20 16.55
CA GLY A 177 16.15 -10.95 15.36
C GLY A 177 16.79 -12.22 14.81
N VAL A 178 17.55 -12.06 13.73
CA VAL A 178 18.17 -13.18 13.01
C VAL A 178 19.22 -13.83 13.91
N SER A 179 19.00 -15.10 14.27
CA SER A 179 19.98 -15.88 15.02
C SER A 179 21.22 -16.16 14.17
N PHE A 180 22.41 -15.92 14.72
CA PHE A 180 23.68 -16.22 14.06
C PHE A 180 23.95 -17.73 13.90
N GLY A 181 23.17 -18.59 14.57
CA GLY A 181 23.36 -20.05 14.58
C GLY A 181 23.24 -20.74 13.21
N TYR A 182 22.72 -20.06 12.19
CA TYR A 182 22.74 -20.60 10.82
C TYR A 182 24.16 -20.63 10.23
N ARG A 183 25.14 -19.89 10.77
CA ARG A 183 26.56 -20.05 10.41
C ARG A 183 27.18 -21.27 11.08
N ASP A 184 26.77 -21.60 12.30
CA ASP A 184 27.31 -22.75 13.05
C ASP A 184 26.86 -24.10 12.48
N PHE A 185 25.69 -24.17 11.83
CA PHE A 185 25.17 -25.40 11.21
C PHE A 185 25.62 -25.65 9.75
N ARG A 186 26.41 -24.76 9.13
CA ARG A 186 26.96 -24.99 7.77
C ARG A 186 28.29 -25.76 7.74
N GLY A 187 28.81 -26.15 8.90
CA GLY A 187 29.97 -27.05 9.02
C GLY A 187 29.55 -28.31 9.77
N LEU A 188 29.29 -29.38 9.02
CA LEU A 188 29.31 -30.80 9.44
C LEU A 188 29.40 -31.12 10.95
N SER A 189 28.36 -31.79 11.44
CA SER A 189 28.36 -32.58 12.66
C SER A 189 29.58 -33.53 12.72
N PHE A 190 30.44 -33.39 13.73
CA PHE A 190 31.31 -34.48 14.16
C PHE A 190 30.59 -35.33 15.21
N SER A 191 30.72 -36.65 15.08
CA SER A 191 29.81 -37.70 15.53
C SER A 191 29.68 -37.85 17.04
N MET A 192 28.45 -38.20 17.49
CA MET A 192 28.20 -38.90 18.75
C MET A 192 28.79 -40.33 18.71
N SER A 193 30.11 -40.45 18.65
CA SER A 193 30.82 -41.72 18.86
C SER A 193 31.77 -41.69 20.05
N GLU A 194 31.70 -40.67 20.91
CA GLU A 194 32.46 -40.61 22.17
C GLU A 194 31.55 -40.66 23.41
N VAL A 195 30.41 -41.37 23.32
CA VAL A 195 29.79 -41.92 24.53
C VAL A 195 30.44 -43.28 24.77
N LYS A 196 31.51 -43.30 25.58
CA LYS A 196 32.01 -44.54 26.19
C LYS A 196 31.08 -44.94 27.34
N ALA A 197 30.77 -46.24 27.38
CA ALA A 197 29.96 -46.93 28.39
C ALA A 197 30.48 -46.75 29.81
#